data_AF-A0A8C3QJB2-F1
#
_entry.id   AF-A0A8C3QJB2-F1
#
_cell.length_a   1.000
_cell.length_b   1.000
_cell.length_c   1.000
_cell.angle_alpha   90.00
_cell.angle_beta   90.00
_cell.angle_gamma   90.00
#
_symmetry.space_group_name_H-M   'P 1'
#
loop_
_entity.id
_entity.type
_entity.pdbx_description
1 polymer ?
#
loop_
_entity_poly.entity_id
_entity_poly.type
_entity_poly.pdbx_seq_one_letter_code
_entity_poly.pdbx_strand_id
1 'polypeptide(L)'
;MQGGGAALSSPCPRPCTLPIGYNGGRASPIGRARRPPVPRAAAAMVRFKNRYVLCEVVSEDPRCRKCIEDRALGLAVRDAIARVHGDYGLACCSISFTVKYLNAYTGTVLLRCRKDSYRLLCSALPFVRYLESRAQRYPCFLNTLHVGGTIRTCQKFLIQYNRTQLLRLLQNCTNEEERQCIQKSLLSCSLTEEQSQSGDEEEDDGTETD
;
A
#
# COMPACT_ATOMS: atom_id res chain seq x y z
N MET A 1 48.35 -33.76 34.88
CA MET A 1 47.34 -34.72 35.40
C MET A 1 46.08 -33.93 35.72
N GLN A 2 44.96 -34.33 35.12
CA GLN A 2 43.54 -34.30 35.58
C GLN A 2 43.13 -33.08 36.44
N GLY A 3 42.16 -32.26 36.01
CA GLY A 3 40.72 -32.57 36.09
C GLY A 3 40.19 -32.01 37.43
N GLY A 4 39.00 -31.44 37.60
CA GLY A 4 37.84 -31.20 36.77
C GLY A 4 36.93 -30.29 37.62
N GLY A 5 36.31 -29.29 36.97
CA GLY A 5 35.39 -28.35 37.61
C GLY A 5 34.06 -29.00 37.99
N ALA A 6 33.54 -28.59 39.15
CA ALA A 6 32.32 -29.07 39.78
C ALA A 6 31.07 -28.92 38.89
N ALA A 7 30.42 -30.04 38.57
CA ALA A 7 29.07 -30.07 38.03
C ALA A 7 28.07 -30.22 39.20
N LEU A 8 27.21 -29.23 39.36
CA LEU A 8 26.10 -29.23 40.30
C LEU A 8 25.07 -30.30 39.87
N SER A 9 24.88 -31.28 40.74
CA SER A 9 23.85 -32.31 40.64
C SER A 9 22.52 -31.79 41.17
N SER A 10 21.46 -31.85 40.36
CA SER A 10 20.09 -31.86 40.86
C SER A 10 19.24 -32.88 40.08
N PRO A 11 18.24 -33.52 40.74
CA PRO A 11 17.78 -34.86 40.36
C PRO A 11 16.59 -34.83 39.39
N CYS A 12 16.59 -35.77 38.45
CA CYS A 12 15.44 -36.08 37.59
C CYS A 12 14.25 -36.62 38.40
N PRO A 13 13.02 -36.14 38.18
CA PRO A 13 11.82 -36.80 38.70
C PRO A 13 11.41 -38.00 37.83
N ARG A 14 10.87 -39.00 38.52
CA ARG A 14 10.50 -40.35 38.07
C ARG A 14 9.44 -40.38 36.96
N PRO A 15 9.38 -41.46 36.14
CA PRO A 15 8.31 -41.65 35.15
C PRO A 15 7.02 -42.16 35.81
N CYS A 16 5.91 -41.44 35.60
CA CYS A 16 4.57 -41.91 35.91
C CYS A 16 4.10 -42.90 34.83
N THR A 17 3.98 -44.17 35.21
CA THR A 17 3.31 -45.22 34.45
C THR A 17 1.81 -44.94 34.37
N LEU A 18 1.26 -44.76 33.17
CA LEU A 18 -0.18 -44.76 32.90
C LEU A 18 -0.62 -46.16 32.39
N PRO A 19 -1.75 -46.70 32.86
CA PRO A 19 -2.22 -48.01 32.43
C PRO A 19 -2.87 -47.94 31.04
N ILE A 20 -2.53 -48.92 30.21
CA ILE A 20 -3.14 -49.18 28.90
C ILE A 20 -4.49 -49.86 29.16
N GLY A 21 -5.58 -49.11 29.01
CA GLY A 21 -6.93 -49.63 28.93
C GLY A 21 -7.37 -49.80 27.48
N TYR A 22 -7.32 -51.03 26.95
CA TYR A 22 -7.99 -51.39 25.71
C TYR A 22 -9.49 -51.48 25.96
N ASN A 23 -10.28 -50.62 25.30
CA ASN A 23 -11.72 -50.82 25.18
C ASN A 23 -12.11 -50.79 23.71
N GLY A 24 -12.51 -51.96 23.21
CA GLY A 24 -13.10 -52.14 21.89
C GLY A 24 -14.47 -51.50 21.81
N GLY A 25 -14.58 -50.43 21.03
CA GLY A 25 -15.82 -49.75 20.69
C GLY A 25 -16.05 -49.80 19.18
N ARG A 26 -17.18 -50.39 18.78
CA ARG A 26 -17.64 -50.57 17.39
C ARG A 26 -17.61 -49.26 16.60
N ALA A 27 -17.10 -49.32 15.38
CA ALA A 27 -17.14 -48.22 14.42
C ALA A 27 -18.59 -47.94 13.98
N SER A 28 -19.10 -46.75 14.29
CA SER A 28 -20.35 -46.22 13.71
C SER A 28 -20.09 -45.65 12.31
N PRO A 29 -21.04 -45.76 11.37
CA PRO A 29 -20.83 -45.31 10.00
C PRO A 29 -20.71 -43.79 9.91
N ILE A 30 -19.78 -43.37 9.04
CA ILE A 30 -19.41 -41.97 8.75
C ILE A 30 -20.66 -41.20 8.30
N GLY A 31 -21.19 -40.37 9.19
CA GLY A 31 -22.23 -39.40 8.87
C GLY A 31 -21.70 -38.39 7.85
N ARG A 32 -22.41 -38.23 6.73
CA ARG A 32 -22.12 -37.20 5.72
C ARG A 32 -22.13 -35.83 6.40
N ALA A 33 -20.97 -35.20 6.51
CA ALA A 33 -20.85 -33.83 6.96
C ALA A 33 -21.75 -32.94 6.09
N ARG A 34 -22.83 -32.41 6.67
CA ARG A 34 -23.64 -31.38 6.02
C ARG A 34 -22.72 -30.19 5.80
N ARG A 35 -22.41 -29.87 4.54
CA ARG A 35 -21.69 -28.64 4.20
C ARG A 35 -22.41 -27.47 4.85
N PRO A 36 -21.71 -26.58 5.57
CA PRO A 36 -22.34 -25.38 6.11
C PRO A 36 -22.97 -24.59 4.95
N PRO A 37 -24.15 -23.98 5.15
CA PRO A 37 -24.78 -23.17 4.12
C PRO A 37 -23.83 -22.03 3.76
N VAL A 38 -23.36 -22.01 2.50
CA VAL A 38 -22.66 -20.86 1.95
C VAL A 38 -23.58 -19.64 2.07
N PRO A 39 -23.19 -18.56 2.75
CA PRO A 39 -24.04 -17.39 2.86
C PRO A 39 -24.33 -16.87 1.45
N ARG A 40 -25.61 -16.88 1.04
CA ARG A 40 -26.07 -16.22 -0.19
C ARG A 40 -25.67 -14.76 -0.04
N ALA A 41 -24.64 -14.35 -0.77
CA ALA A 41 -24.26 -12.97 -0.89
C ALA A 41 -25.50 -12.20 -1.34
N ALA A 42 -25.97 -11.30 -0.48
CA ALA A 42 -26.99 -10.33 -0.86
C ALA A 42 -26.52 -9.68 -2.15
N ALA A 43 -27.35 -9.76 -3.19
CA ALA A 43 -27.09 -9.12 -4.48
C ALA A 43 -27.22 -7.60 -4.26
N ALA A 44 -26.16 -7.01 -3.71
CA ALA A 44 -26.01 -5.58 -3.56
C ALA A 44 -25.82 -4.97 -4.95
N MET A 45 -26.54 -3.88 -5.24
CA MET A 45 -26.39 -3.05 -6.43
C MET A 45 -24.92 -2.98 -6.89
N VAL A 46 -24.65 -3.50 -8.09
CA VAL A 46 -23.30 -3.89 -8.49
C VAL A 46 -22.55 -2.69 -9.07
N ARG A 47 -22.06 -1.80 -8.20
CA ARG A 47 -21.09 -0.75 -8.59
C ARG A 47 -19.68 -1.24 -8.35
N PHE A 48 -18.81 -1.15 -9.36
CA PHE A 48 -17.38 -1.40 -9.18
C PHE A 48 -16.79 -0.42 -8.16
N LYS A 49 -16.34 -0.93 -7.02
CA LYS A 49 -15.70 -0.14 -5.97
C LYS A 49 -14.18 -0.10 -6.20
N ASN A 50 -13.67 1.09 -6.49
CA ASN A 50 -12.25 1.33 -6.61
C ASN A 50 -11.67 1.79 -5.26
N ARG A 51 -10.37 1.59 -5.08
CA ARG A 51 -9.53 2.14 -4.03
C ARG A 51 -8.42 2.93 -4.69
N TYR A 52 -8.03 4.01 -4.03
CA TYR A 52 -6.93 4.86 -4.45
C TYR A 52 -5.81 4.74 -3.42
N VAL A 53 -4.61 4.43 -3.88
CA VAL A 53 -3.42 4.33 -3.04
C VAL A 53 -2.54 5.53 -3.35
N LEU A 54 -2.33 6.38 -2.36
CA LEU A 54 -1.40 7.49 -2.40
C LEU A 54 -0.03 6.98 -1.97
N CYS A 55 0.96 7.15 -2.84
CA CYS A 55 2.33 6.72 -2.62
C CYS A 55 3.31 7.89 -2.79
N GLU A 56 4.45 7.77 -2.14
CA GLU A 56 5.60 8.66 -2.29
C GLU A 56 6.79 7.85 -2.81
N VAL A 57 7.42 8.35 -3.87
CA VAL A 57 8.62 7.78 -4.47
C VAL A 57 9.82 8.41 -3.78
N VAL A 58 10.49 7.61 -2.96
CA VAL A 58 11.74 8.00 -2.32
C VAL A 58 12.88 7.51 -3.19
N SER A 59 13.68 8.44 -3.69
CA SER A 59 14.93 8.17 -4.41
C SER A 59 16.06 8.86 -3.67
N GLU A 60 17.20 8.18 -3.59
CA GLU A 60 18.42 8.69 -2.97
C GLU A 60 19.02 9.84 -3.80
N ASP A 61 18.94 9.71 -5.13
CA ASP A 61 19.45 10.69 -6.08
C ASP A 61 18.35 11.65 -6.60
N PRO A 62 18.55 12.98 -6.52
CA PRO A 62 17.56 13.97 -6.95
C PRO A 62 17.41 14.07 -8.48
N ARG A 63 18.39 13.59 -9.26
CA ARG A 63 18.30 13.54 -10.73
C ARG A 63 17.25 12.53 -11.19
N CYS A 64 17.07 11.44 -10.43
CA CYS A 64 16.13 10.36 -10.73
C CYS A 64 14.68 10.85 -10.70
N ARG A 65 14.36 11.82 -9.84
CA ARG A 65 13.01 12.37 -9.67
C ARG A 65 12.46 12.96 -10.98
N LYS A 66 13.29 13.60 -11.79
CA LYS A 66 12.90 14.18 -13.09
C LYS A 66 12.72 13.15 -14.20
N CYS A 67 13.20 11.93 -13.99
CA CYS A 67 13.14 10.85 -14.97
C CYS A 67 11.96 9.90 -14.74
N ILE A 68 11.15 10.15 -13.71
CA ILE A 68 9.99 9.31 -13.38
C ILE A 68 8.88 9.60 -14.39
N GLU A 69 8.54 8.57 -15.18
CA GLU A 69 7.46 8.58 -16.14
C GLU A 69 6.33 7.65 -15.67
N ASP A 70 5.07 8.01 -15.96
CA ASP A 70 3.89 7.21 -15.62
C ASP A 70 3.97 5.77 -16.14
N ARG A 71 4.46 5.60 -17.38
CA ARG A 71 4.59 4.30 -18.03
C ARG A 71 5.63 3.43 -17.32
N ALA A 72 6.81 4.01 -17.05
CA ALA A 72 7.89 3.32 -16.35
C ALA A 72 7.44 2.87 -14.95
N LEU A 73 6.75 3.76 -14.22
CA LEU A 73 6.22 3.43 -12.90
C LEU A 73 5.17 2.32 -12.95
N GLY A 74 4.22 2.42 -13.88
CA GLY A 74 3.18 1.42 -14.04
C GLY A 74 3.73 0.04 -14.43
N LEU A 75 4.83 -0.02 -15.19
CA LEU A 75 5.53 -1.27 -15.49
C LEU A 75 6.27 -1.80 -14.27
N ALA A 76 7.06 -0.97 -13.59
CA ALA A 76 7.82 -1.38 -12.41
C ALA A 76 6.94 -1.94 -11.28
N VAL A 77 5.77 -1.35 -11.06
CA VAL A 77 4.79 -1.84 -10.08
C VAL A 77 4.20 -3.19 -10.53
N ARG A 78 3.86 -3.35 -11.81
CA ARG A 78 3.37 -4.63 -12.35
C ARG A 78 4.41 -5.73 -12.23
N ASP A 79 5.66 -5.44 -12.55
CA ASP A 79 6.77 -6.39 -12.42
C ASP A 79 7.00 -6.79 -10.95
N ALA A 80 6.89 -5.83 -10.01
CA ALA A 80 6.96 -6.15 -8.58
C ALA A 80 5.80 -7.05 -8.13
N ILE A 81 4.57 -6.79 -8.60
CA ILE A 81 3.42 -7.64 -8.31
C ILE A 81 3.64 -9.05 -8.87
N ALA A 82 4.13 -9.17 -10.10
CA ALA A 82 4.42 -10.45 -10.73
C ALA A 82 5.48 -11.25 -9.95
N ARG A 83 6.52 -10.58 -9.44
CA ARG A 83 7.55 -11.23 -8.61
C ARG A 83 7.04 -11.70 -7.25
N VAL A 84 6.15 -10.96 -6.62
CA VAL A 84 5.68 -11.23 -5.24
C VAL A 84 4.49 -12.20 -5.22
N HIS A 85 3.53 -11.99 -6.12
CA HIS A 85 2.24 -12.68 -6.12
C HIS A 85 2.03 -13.60 -7.34
N GLY A 86 3.00 -13.64 -8.26
CA GLY A 86 2.90 -14.42 -9.50
C GLY A 86 1.88 -13.85 -10.49
N ASP A 87 1.53 -14.69 -11.46
CA ASP A 87 0.60 -14.34 -12.54
C ASP A 87 -0.82 -14.06 -12.03
N TYR A 88 -1.22 -14.71 -10.93
CA TYR A 88 -2.52 -14.48 -10.29
C TYR A 88 -2.65 -13.04 -9.80
N GLY A 89 -1.66 -12.55 -9.04
CA GLY A 89 -1.67 -11.19 -8.54
C GLY A 89 -1.60 -10.16 -9.68
N LEU A 90 -0.75 -10.44 -10.67
CA LEU A 90 -0.62 -9.58 -11.85
C LEU A 90 -1.95 -9.47 -12.60
N ALA A 91 -2.62 -10.58 -12.90
CA ALA A 91 -3.90 -10.58 -13.60
C ALA A 91 -5.00 -9.83 -12.81
N CYS A 92 -5.07 -10.07 -11.49
CA CYS A 92 -6.06 -9.43 -10.62
C CYS A 92 -5.88 -7.90 -10.53
N CYS A 93 -4.64 -7.44 -10.48
CA CYS A 93 -4.33 -6.01 -10.42
C CYS A 93 -4.45 -5.33 -11.80
N SER A 94 -3.97 -5.98 -12.86
CA SER A 94 -3.83 -5.38 -14.20
C SER A 94 -5.15 -4.87 -14.80
N ILE A 95 -6.28 -5.51 -14.49
CA ILE A 95 -7.60 -5.13 -15.04
C ILE A 95 -8.01 -3.69 -14.66
N SER A 96 -7.61 -3.23 -13.47
CA SER A 96 -8.07 -1.95 -12.91
C SER A 96 -6.97 -0.98 -12.51
N PHE A 97 -5.73 -1.45 -12.62
CA PHE A 97 -4.56 -0.70 -12.23
C PHE A 97 -4.27 0.40 -13.24
N THR A 98 -4.37 1.65 -12.79
CA THR A 98 -4.02 2.83 -13.59
C THR A 98 -3.31 3.83 -12.69
N VAL A 99 -2.20 4.39 -13.16
CA VAL A 99 -1.58 5.57 -12.56
C VAL A 99 -2.45 6.77 -12.95
N LYS A 100 -2.97 7.50 -11.96
CA LYS A 100 -3.89 8.63 -12.18
C LYS A 100 -3.20 9.99 -12.06
N TYR A 101 -2.19 10.06 -11.22
CA TYR A 101 -1.45 11.29 -10.99
C TYR A 101 -0.03 10.91 -10.61
N LEU A 102 0.91 11.65 -11.16
CA LEU A 102 2.32 11.55 -10.84
C LEU A 102 2.91 12.95 -10.82
N ASN A 103 3.62 13.25 -9.74
CA ASN A 103 4.41 14.47 -9.63
C ASN A 103 5.88 14.08 -9.52
N ALA A 104 6.63 14.35 -10.58
CA ALA A 104 8.07 14.12 -10.63
C ALA A 104 8.85 14.95 -9.59
N TYR A 105 8.37 16.16 -9.24
CA TYR A 105 9.08 17.05 -8.33
C TYR A 105 8.95 16.60 -6.87
N THR A 106 7.72 16.31 -6.42
CA THR A 106 7.44 15.87 -5.05
C THR A 106 7.55 14.36 -4.86
N GLY A 107 7.62 13.59 -5.95
CA GLY A 107 7.59 12.13 -5.91
C GLY A 107 6.21 11.56 -5.55
N THR A 108 5.14 12.34 -5.59
CA THR A 108 3.81 11.87 -5.19
C THR A 108 3.11 11.13 -6.34
N VAL A 109 2.53 9.97 -6.04
CA VAL A 109 1.85 9.12 -7.00
C VAL A 109 0.47 8.73 -6.48
N LEU A 110 -0.54 8.80 -7.34
CA LEU A 110 -1.88 8.28 -7.08
C LEU A 110 -2.16 7.07 -7.98
N LEU A 111 -2.35 5.91 -7.35
CA LEU A 111 -2.65 4.65 -8.02
C LEU A 111 -4.11 4.29 -7.84
N ARG A 112 -4.79 3.87 -8.91
CA ARG A 112 -6.12 3.27 -8.85
C ARG A 112 -5.99 1.75 -8.78
N CYS A 113 -6.81 1.11 -7.95
CA CYS A 113 -6.99 -0.34 -7.89
C CYS A 113 -8.44 -0.71 -7.58
N ARG A 114 -8.81 -1.97 -7.80
CA ARG A 114 -10.06 -2.52 -7.26
C ARG A 114 -9.98 -2.71 -5.75
N LYS A 115 -11.15 -2.63 -5.10
CA LYS A 115 -11.29 -2.90 -3.66
C LYS A 115 -10.88 -4.32 -3.26
N ASP A 116 -10.91 -5.28 -4.19
CA ASP A 116 -10.57 -6.68 -3.86
C ASP A 116 -9.05 -6.91 -3.91
N SER A 117 -8.35 -6.23 -4.83
CA SER A 117 -6.92 -6.44 -5.10
C SER A 117 -5.97 -5.40 -4.49
N TYR A 118 -6.48 -4.35 -3.82
CA TYR A 118 -5.61 -3.32 -3.23
C TYR A 118 -4.61 -3.87 -2.20
N ARG A 119 -4.93 -4.97 -1.50
CA ARG A 119 -4.01 -5.61 -0.53
C ARG A 119 -2.80 -6.23 -1.22
N LEU A 120 -3.01 -6.81 -2.40
CA LEU A 120 -1.93 -7.36 -3.24
C LEU A 120 -1.02 -6.23 -3.74
N LEU A 121 -1.62 -5.11 -4.19
CA LEU A 121 -0.85 -3.92 -4.54
C LEU A 121 -0.03 -3.40 -3.35
N CYS A 122 -0.68 -3.15 -2.20
CA CYS A 122 -0.01 -2.54 -1.05
C CYS A 122 1.16 -3.39 -0.53
N SER A 123 1.04 -4.71 -0.56
CA SER A 123 2.13 -5.61 -0.19
C SER A 123 3.25 -5.65 -1.24
N ALA A 124 2.96 -5.41 -2.52
CA ALA A 124 3.95 -5.40 -3.60
C ALA A 124 4.73 -4.08 -3.71
N LEU A 125 4.13 -2.94 -3.34
CA LEU A 125 4.73 -1.60 -3.46
C LEU A 125 6.14 -1.48 -2.85
N PRO A 126 6.42 -1.93 -1.62
CA PRO A 126 7.77 -1.81 -1.03
C PRO A 126 8.83 -2.66 -1.76
N PHE A 127 8.42 -3.63 -2.59
CA PHE A 127 9.34 -4.46 -3.37
C PHE A 127 9.71 -3.87 -4.74
N VAL A 128 9.17 -2.70 -5.07
CA VAL A 128 9.66 -1.90 -6.20
C VAL A 128 11.00 -1.29 -5.77
N ARG A 129 12.10 -1.78 -6.33
CA ARG A 129 13.46 -1.31 -6.02
C ARG A 129 14.10 -0.47 -7.12
N TYR A 130 13.66 -0.68 -8.36
CA TYR A 130 14.28 -0.07 -9.53
C TYR A 130 13.21 0.49 -10.45
N LEU A 131 13.41 1.73 -10.88
CA LEU A 131 12.69 2.33 -11.99
C LEU A 131 13.58 2.39 -13.21
N GLU A 132 13.08 1.91 -14.35
CA GLU A 132 13.79 1.96 -15.61
C GLU A 132 13.27 3.13 -16.44
N SER A 133 14.12 4.11 -16.71
CA SER A 133 13.79 5.27 -17.54
C SER A 133 14.95 5.59 -18.48
N ARG A 134 14.65 5.76 -19.77
CA ARG A 134 15.65 6.10 -20.82
C ARG A 134 16.95 5.27 -20.74
N ALA A 135 16.82 3.96 -20.55
CA ALA A 135 17.92 2.99 -20.43
C ALA A 135 18.82 3.12 -19.18
N GLN A 136 18.44 3.93 -18.19
CA GLN A 136 19.09 3.99 -16.89
C GLN A 136 18.17 3.44 -15.79
N ARG A 137 18.76 2.69 -14.85
CA ARG A 137 18.07 2.13 -13.69
C ARG A 137 18.35 2.98 -12.46
N TYR A 138 17.29 3.44 -11.83
CA TYR A 138 17.38 4.25 -10.63
C TYR A 138 16.85 3.49 -9.42
N PRO A 139 17.62 3.40 -8.32
CA PRO A 139 17.13 2.81 -7.09
C PRO A 139 16.05 3.71 -6.50
N CYS A 140 14.86 3.16 -6.29
CA CYS A 140 13.72 3.88 -5.71
C CYS A 140 12.94 2.97 -4.78
N PHE A 141 12.34 3.56 -3.76
CA PHE A 141 11.39 2.90 -2.87
C PHE A 141 10.03 3.60 -2.94
N LEU A 142 8.95 2.83 -2.97
CA LEU A 142 7.59 3.36 -2.92
C LEU A 142 7.05 3.24 -1.50
N ASN A 143 6.85 4.38 -0.85
CA ASN A 143 6.21 4.46 0.45
C ASN A 143 4.70 4.69 0.29
N THR A 144 3.87 3.88 0.94
CA THR A 144 2.42 4.09 0.95
C THR A 144 2.02 5.06 2.04
N LEU A 145 1.42 6.20 1.66
CA LEU A 145 0.97 7.22 2.61
C LEU A 145 -0.47 6.97 3.07
N HIS A 146 -1.39 6.74 2.13
CA HIS A 146 -2.82 6.64 2.42
C HIS A 146 -3.56 5.76 1.41
N VAL A 147 -4.63 5.11 1.88
CA VAL A 147 -5.55 4.35 1.03
C VAL A 147 -6.96 4.90 1.20
N GLY A 148 -7.47 5.53 0.14
CA GLY A 148 -8.80 6.14 0.11
C GLY A 148 -9.81 5.38 -0.76
N GLY A 149 -11.09 5.70 -0.57
CA GLY A 149 -12.17 5.24 -1.44
C GLY A 149 -12.45 6.19 -2.61
N THR A 150 -12.25 7.50 -2.40
CA THR A 150 -12.47 8.54 -3.41
C THR A 150 -11.21 9.35 -3.62
N ILE A 151 -11.11 10.01 -4.78
CA ILE A 151 -9.98 10.89 -5.08
C ILE A 151 -10.02 12.12 -4.16
N ARG A 152 -11.21 12.67 -3.89
CA ARG A 152 -11.40 13.84 -3.02
C ARG A 152 -10.83 13.61 -1.61
N THR A 153 -11.02 12.43 -1.00
CA THR A 153 -10.43 12.14 0.32
C THR A 153 -8.91 12.05 0.26
N CYS A 154 -8.36 11.47 -0.82
CA CYS A 154 -6.91 11.39 -1.01
C CYS A 154 -6.29 12.77 -1.23
N GLN A 155 -6.98 13.67 -1.94
CA GLN A 155 -6.55 15.05 -2.14
C GLN A 155 -6.53 15.84 -0.83
N LYS A 156 -7.59 15.76 -0.02
CA LYS A 156 -7.63 16.40 1.31
C LYS A 156 -6.49 15.90 2.19
N PHE A 157 -6.25 14.60 2.20
CA PHE A 157 -5.12 14.02 2.92
C PHE A 157 -3.77 14.52 2.39
N LEU A 158 -3.58 14.58 1.07
CA LEU A 158 -2.34 15.05 0.46
C LEU A 158 -2.04 16.52 0.81
N ILE A 159 -3.06 17.38 0.82
CA ILE A 159 -2.93 18.78 1.24
C ILE A 159 -2.49 18.85 2.71
N GLN A 160 -3.15 18.10 3.59
CA GLN A 160 -2.81 18.06 5.01
C GLN A 160 -1.39 17.50 5.25
N TYR A 161 -1.00 16.49 4.47
CA TYR A 161 0.35 15.92 4.49
C TYR A 161 1.38 16.97 4.10
N ASN A 162 1.19 17.66 2.97
CA ASN A 162 2.11 18.70 2.51
C ASN A 162 2.23 19.84 3.52
N ARG A 163 1.13 20.29 4.14
CA ARG A 163 1.16 21.29 5.22
C ARG A 163 2.03 20.82 6.39
N THR A 164 1.84 19.59 6.82
CA THR A 164 2.62 19.02 7.93
C THR A 164 4.10 18.90 7.59
N GLN A 165 4.43 18.53 6.34
CA GLN A 165 5.81 18.46 5.88
C GLN A 165 6.47 19.83 5.85
N LEU A 166 5.81 20.86 5.31
CA LEU A 166 6.33 22.23 5.30
C LEU A 166 6.57 22.77 6.71
N LEU A 167 5.65 22.51 7.65
CA LEU A 167 5.83 22.91 9.05
C LEU A 167 7.01 22.21 9.72
N ARG A 168 7.23 20.92 9.44
CA ARG A 168 8.41 20.20 9.93
C ARG A 168 9.71 20.74 9.32
N LEU A 169 9.70 21.06 8.03
CA LEU A 169 10.85 21.67 7.37
C LEU A 169 11.19 23.02 7.99
N LEU A 170 10.19 23.88 8.25
CA LEU A 170 10.40 25.17 8.92
C LEU A 170 11.04 25.05 10.32
N GLN A 171 10.72 23.98 11.06
CA GLN A 171 11.31 23.74 12.38
C GLN A 171 12.77 23.28 12.29
N ASN A 172 13.14 22.59 11.21
CA ASN A 172 14.48 22.02 11.04
C ASN A 172 15.44 22.95 10.26
N CYS A 173 14.93 23.89 9.47
CA CYS A 173 15.75 24.81 8.70
C CYS A 173 16.46 25.84 9.59
N THR A 174 17.79 25.87 9.52
CA THR A 174 18.64 26.89 10.16
C THR A 174 18.92 28.10 9.24
N ASN A 175 18.62 27.96 7.95
CA ASN A 175 18.86 28.96 6.90
C ASN A 175 17.70 29.95 6.78
N GLU A 176 18.00 31.25 6.84
CA GLU A 176 17.00 32.32 6.76
C GLU A 176 16.35 32.43 5.36
N GLU A 177 17.11 32.15 4.30
CA GLU A 177 16.61 32.21 2.92
C GLU A 177 15.57 31.12 2.63
N GLU A 178 15.81 29.89 3.09
CA GLU A 178 14.87 28.77 2.97
C GLU A 178 13.60 29.04 3.78
N ARG A 179 13.75 29.60 4.99
CA ARG A 179 12.64 29.99 5.85
C ARG A 179 11.74 31.01 5.15
N GLN A 180 12.31 32.03 4.52
CA GLN A 180 11.55 33.02 3.76
C GLN A 180 10.84 32.41 2.53
N CYS A 181 11.48 31.48 1.83
CA CYS A 181 10.87 30.78 0.69
C CYS A 181 9.65 29.94 1.13
N ILE A 182 9.79 29.20 2.23
CA ILE A 182 8.70 28.39 2.77
C ILE A 182 7.56 29.29 3.29
N GLN A 183 7.88 30.42 3.94
CA GLN A 183 6.88 31.38 4.40
C GLN A 183 6.10 32.00 3.24
N LYS A 184 6.78 32.37 2.14
CA LYS A 184 6.13 32.84 0.90
C LYS A 184 5.20 31.77 0.31
N SER A 185 5.65 30.53 0.28
CA SER A 185 4.85 29.40 -0.21
C SER A 185 3.59 29.20 0.64
N LEU A 186 3.72 29.25 1.97
CA LEU A 186 2.59 29.11 2.89
C LEU A 186 1.57 30.26 2.74
N LEU A 187 2.04 31.50 2.65
CA LEU A 187 1.20 32.67 2.39
C LEU A 187 0.45 32.56 1.05
N SER A 188 1.11 32.04 0.01
CA SER A 188 0.48 31.85 -1.31
C SER A 188 -0.61 30.77 -1.31
N CYS A 189 -0.48 29.73 -0.48
CA CYS A 189 -1.48 28.67 -0.36
C CYS A 189 -2.75 29.11 0.38
N SER A 190 -2.67 30.08 1.30
CA SER A 190 -3.84 30.57 2.04
C SER A 190 -4.84 31.31 1.14
N LEU A 191 -4.37 31.91 0.03
CA LEU A 191 -5.22 32.67 -0.89
C LEU A 191 -6.03 31.78 -1.86
N THR A 192 -5.66 30.51 -2.01
CA THR A 192 -6.28 29.58 -2.98
C THR A 192 -7.39 28.72 -2.39
N GLU A 193 -7.50 28.61 -1.05
CA GLU A 193 -8.56 27.81 -0.42
C GLU A 193 -9.96 28.38 -0.68
N GLU A 194 -10.08 29.70 -0.80
CA GLU A 194 -11.38 30.38 -0.96
C GLU A 194 -12.03 30.15 -2.34
N GLN A 195 -11.25 29.78 -3.37
CA GLN A 195 -11.79 29.55 -4.72
C GLN A 195 -12.33 28.14 -4.95
N SER A 196 -12.05 27.20 -4.05
CA SER A 196 -12.41 25.78 -4.23
C SER A 196 -13.70 25.37 -3.51
N GLN A 197 -14.37 26.29 -2.81
CA GLN A 197 -15.67 26.07 -2.17
C GLN A 197 -16.88 26.58 -2.97
N SER A 198 -16.69 27.27 -4.10
CA SER A 198 -17.76 28.01 -4.79
C SER A 198 -18.13 27.48 -6.19
N GLY A 199 -17.86 26.22 -6.54
CA GLY A 199 -18.06 25.77 -7.93
C GLY A 199 -18.19 24.28 -8.17
N ASP A 200 -19.12 23.61 -7.49
CA ASP A 200 -19.62 22.30 -7.93
C ASP A 200 -21.18 22.34 -7.90
N GLU A 201 -21.81 23.03 -8.87
CA GLU A 201 -23.21 22.81 -9.30
C GLU A 201 -23.26 22.69 -10.84
N GLU A 202 -24.12 21.77 -11.33
CA GLU A 202 -24.54 21.44 -12.72
C GLU A 202 -23.57 20.55 -13.56
N GLU A 203 -23.89 19.26 -13.83
CA GLU A 203 -24.71 18.69 -14.95
C GLU A 203 -24.03 18.84 -16.32
N ASP A 204 -24.11 18.00 -17.36
CA ASP A 204 -24.61 16.67 -17.74
C ASP A 204 -24.02 16.52 -19.17
N ASP A 205 -23.56 15.32 -19.57
CA ASP A 205 -23.61 14.97 -21.01
C ASP A 205 -23.39 13.46 -21.18
N GLY A 206 -24.48 12.80 -21.57
CA GLY A 206 -24.47 11.45 -22.07
C GLY A 206 -23.88 11.41 -23.49
N THR A 207 -23.06 10.41 -23.78
CA THR A 207 -22.72 10.07 -25.16
C THR A 207 -23.14 8.64 -25.44
N GLU A 208 -24.26 8.53 -26.16
CA GLU A 208 -24.55 7.42 -27.07
C GLU A 208 -23.42 7.32 -28.11
N THR A 209 -23.05 6.10 -28.48
CA THR A 209 -22.47 5.81 -29.80
C THR A 209 -22.89 4.41 -30.23
N ASP A 210 -23.23 4.33 -31.52
CA ASP A 210 -23.86 3.22 -32.28
C ASP A 210 -23.28 1.81 -32.09
#